data_AF-A0A2W6CGK4-F1
#
_entry.id   AF-A0A2W6CGK4-F1
#
_cell.length_a   1.000
_cell.length_b   1.000
_cell.length_c   1.000
_cell.angle_alpha   90.00
_cell.angle_beta   90.00
_cell.angle_gamma   90.00
#
_symmetry.space_group_name_H-M   'P 1'
#
loop_
_entity.id
_entity.type
_entity.pdbx_description
1 polymer ?
#
loop_
_entity_poly.entity_id
_entity_poly.type
_entity_poly.pdbx_seq_one_letter_code
_entity_poly.pdbx_strand_id
1 'polypeptide(L)'
;MGMDQIAAVANTSKPVIYRYFSDKTDLYRAVSQRVVGDVLTTLVSVLATDPPPRELIHASIDAYLGLLEDNPELYRFVAQHPLVAREPAGAASVVDFSAVVAELLTQHLGTQLRDTGWTRPWPTRGARRSSVSSARPACGGSSIATR
;
A
#
# COMPACT_ATOMS: atom_id res chain seq x y z
N MET A 1 17.89 -12.61 14.41
CA MET A 1 17.81 -13.70 13.43
C MET A 1 18.78 -13.46 12.28
N GLY A 2 19.78 -14.33 12.09
CA GLY A 2 20.68 -14.31 10.92
C GLY A 2 20.16 -15.19 9.78
N MET A 3 20.74 -15.07 8.57
CA MET A 3 20.31 -15.86 7.40
C MET A 3 20.51 -17.37 7.59
N ASP A 4 21.50 -17.78 8.39
CA ASP A 4 21.71 -19.16 8.84
C ASP A 4 20.52 -19.73 9.60
N GLN A 5 20.03 -18.96 10.59
CA GLN A 5 18.90 -19.38 11.41
C GLN A 5 17.63 -19.49 10.58
N ILE A 6 17.45 -18.59 9.61
CA ILE A 6 16.30 -18.63 8.70
C ILE A 6 16.37 -19.89 7.82
N ALA A 7 17.54 -20.23 7.27
CA ALA A 7 17.73 -21.45 6.49
C ALA A 7 17.44 -22.72 7.31
N ALA A 8 17.94 -22.77 8.54
CA ALA A 8 17.71 -23.89 9.45
C ALA A 8 16.22 -24.06 9.78
N VAL A 9 15.51 -22.97 10.09
CA VAL A 9 14.06 -23.01 10.38
C VAL A 9 13.23 -23.37 9.14
N ALA A 10 13.61 -22.86 7.97
CA ALA A 10 12.96 -23.17 6.69
C ALA A 10 13.34 -24.57 6.13
N ASN A 11 14.14 -25.35 6.88
CA ASN A 11 14.64 -26.67 6.50
C ASN A 11 15.25 -26.69 5.08
N THR A 12 15.97 -25.63 4.74
CA THR A 12 16.59 -25.43 3.43
C THR A 12 18.05 -25.01 3.59
N SER A 13 18.80 -24.99 2.49
CA SER A 13 20.19 -24.55 2.52
C SER A 13 20.28 -23.04 2.29
N LYS A 14 21.30 -22.38 2.87
CA LYS A 14 21.61 -20.97 2.62
C LYS A 14 21.64 -20.62 1.11
N PRO A 15 22.33 -21.38 0.23
CA PRO A 15 22.35 -21.08 -1.20
C PRO A 15 20.96 -21.03 -1.85
N VAL A 16 20.02 -21.87 -1.38
CA VAL A 16 18.64 -21.87 -1.88
C VAL A 16 17.94 -20.56 -1.50
N ILE A 17 18.12 -20.06 -0.28
CA ILE A 17 17.57 -18.76 0.14
C ILE A 17 18.18 -17.62 -0.68
N TYR A 18 19.50 -17.61 -0.85
CA TYR A 18 20.20 -16.57 -1.61
C TYR A 18 19.87 -16.57 -3.11
N ARG A 19 19.32 -17.67 -3.66
CA ARG A 19 18.80 -17.69 -5.04
C ARG A 19 17.58 -16.78 -5.21
N TYR A 20 16.77 -16.64 -4.17
CA TYR A 20 15.52 -15.88 -4.22
C TYR A 20 15.63 -14.50 -3.60
N PHE A 21 16.53 -14.34 -2.61
CA PHE A 21 16.67 -13.10 -1.87
C PHE A 21 18.13 -12.64 -1.88
N SER A 22 18.34 -11.43 -2.36
CA SER A 22 19.69 -10.85 -2.46
C SER A 22 20.30 -10.61 -1.08
N ASP A 23 19.47 -10.21 -0.13
CA ASP A 23 19.86 -9.99 1.26
C ASP A 23 18.68 -10.23 2.22
N LYS A 24 18.94 -10.00 3.51
CA LYS A 24 17.95 -10.15 4.58
C LYS A 24 16.81 -9.12 4.48
N THR A 25 17.09 -7.93 3.98
CA THR A 25 16.11 -6.86 3.78
C THR A 25 15.15 -7.21 2.64
N ASP A 26 15.64 -7.85 1.59
CA ASP A 26 14.87 -8.34 0.45
C ASP A 26 13.92 -9.47 0.85
N LEU A 27 14.39 -10.41 1.68
CA LEU A 27 13.51 -11.40 2.31
C LEU A 27 12.39 -10.72 3.12
N TYR A 28 12.74 -9.75 3.95
CA TYR A 28 11.76 -9.04 4.78
C TYR A 28 10.76 -8.26 3.94
N ARG A 29 11.20 -7.67 2.83
CA ARG A 29 10.35 -7.00 1.86
C ARG A 29 9.35 -7.95 1.24
N ALA A 30 9.79 -9.12 0.77
CA ALA A 30 8.92 -10.12 0.16
C ALA A 30 7.87 -10.64 1.15
N VAL A 31 8.26 -10.85 2.42
CA VAL A 31 7.32 -11.21 3.50
C VAL A 31 6.31 -10.10 3.71
N SER A 32 6.72 -8.84 3.82
CA SER A 32 5.80 -7.71 3.98
C SER A 32 4.83 -7.59 2.80
N GLN A 33 5.29 -7.75 1.56
CA GLN A 33 4.44 -7.72 0.37
C GLN A 33 3.40 -8.84 0.37
N ARG A 34 3.78 -10.06 0.77
CA ARG A 34 2.85 -11.19 0.91
C ARG A 34 1.74 -10.85 1.91
N VAL A 35 2.12 -10.34 3.08
CA VAL A 35 1.19 -9.98 4.16
C VAL A 35 0.24 -8.87 3.73
N VAL A 36 0.76 -7.79 3.13
CA VAL A 36 -0.05 -6.70 2.57
C VAL A 36 -1.05 -7.23 1.53
N GLY A 37 -0.61 -8.16 0.68
CA GLY A 37 -1.48 -8.83 -0.29
C GLY A 37 -2.64 -9.58 0.38
N ASP A 38 -2.36 -10.39 1.41
CA ASP A 38 -3.39 -11.15 2.13
C ASP A 38 -4.42 -10.23 2.81
N VAL A 39 -3.97 -9.11 3.39
CA VAL A 39 -4.89 -8.13 3.99
C VAL A 39 -5.76 -7.48 2.91
N LEU A 40 -5.17 -7.06 1.78
CA LEU A 40 -5.91 -6.45 0.68
C LEU A 40 -6.95 -7.41 0.09
N THR A 41 -6.61 -8.69 -0.08
CA THR A 41 -7.56 -9.71 -0.54
C THR A 41 -8.73 -9.84 0.42
N THR A 42 -8.47 -9.84 1.73
CA THR A 42 -9.51 -9.91 2.75
C THR A 42 -10.41 -8.66 2.72
N LEU A 43 -9.82 -7.47 2.66
CA LEU A 43 -10.59 -6.22 2.58
C LEU A 43 -11.44 -6.12 1.30
N VAL A 44 -10.88 -6.51 0.15
CA VAL A 44 -11.64 -6.56 -1.11
C VAL A 44 -12.83 -7.51 -0.99
N SER A 45 -12.67 -8.64 -0.28
CA SER A 45 -13.78 -9.56 -0.05
C SER A 45 -14.91 -8.95 0.80
N VAL A 46 -14.57 -8.15 1.82
CA VAL A 46 -15.54 -7.40 2.63
C VAL A 46 -16.25 -6.36 1.78
N LEU A 47 -15.50 -5.57 1.02
CA LEU A 47 -16.06 -4.54 0.13
C LEU A 47 -16.99 -5.13 -0.93
N ALA A 48 -16.73 -6.36 -1.41
CA ALA A 48 -17.58 -7.05 -2.37
C ALA A 48 -18.95 -7.46 -1.79
N THR A 49 -19.12 -7.48 -0.46
CA THR A 49 -20.42 -7.74 0.17
C THR A 49 -21.33 -6.50 0.20
N ASP A 50 -20.81 -5.33 -0.21
CA ASP A 50 -21.51 -4.04 -0.25
C ASP A 50 -22.32 -3.72 1.04
N PRO A 51 -21.73 -3.87 2.25
CA PRO A 51 -22.45 -3.62 3.49
C PRO A 51 -22.69 -2.11 3.67
N PRO A 52 -23.69 -1.71 4.49
CA PRO A 52 -23.93 -0.31 4.76
C PRO A 52 -22.70 0.37 5.40
N PRO A 53 -22.54 1.70 5.27
CA PRO A 53 -21.28 2.40 5.55
C PRO A 53 -20.67 2.12 6.93
N ARG A 54 -21.50 2.02 7.97
CA ARG A 54 -21.04 1.70 9.33
C ARG A 54 -20.53 0.27 9.45
N GLU A 55 -21.29 -0.68 8.91
CA GLU A 55 -20.91 -2.10 8.94
C GLU A 55 -19.65 -2.34 8.11
N LEU A 56 -19.49 -1.62 7.00
CA LEU A 56 -18.28 -1.66 6.18
C LEU A 56 -17.03 -1.28 6.97
N ILE A 57 -17.09 -0.19 7.73
CA ILE A 57 -15.98 0.25 8.57
C ILE A 57 -15.68 -0.79 9.65
N HIS A 58 -16.72 -1.29 10.33
CA HIS A 58 -16.56 -2.33 11.34
C HIS A 58 -15.94 -3.60 10.77
N ALA A 59 -16.49 -4.14 9.67
CA ALA A 59 -15.98 -5.33 9.02
C ALA A 59 -14.55 -5.16 8.49
N SER A 60 -14.18 -3.96 8.03
CA SER A 60 -12.81 -3.67 7.60
C SER A 60 -11.82 -3.66 8.76
N ILE A 61 -12.21 -3.08 9.91
CA ILE A 61 -11.42 -3.09 11.14
C ILE A 61 -11.29 -4.52 11.67
N ASP A 62 -12.40 -5.26 11.74
CA ASP A 62 -12.43 -6.64 12.21
C ASP A 62 -11.59 -7.55 11.32
N ALA A 63 -11.65 -7.39 9.99
CA ALA A 63 -10.80 -8.13 9.07
C ALA A 63 -9.30 -7.85 9.29
N TYR A 64 -8.95 -6.58 9.53
CA TYR A 64 -7.56 -6.19 9.80
C TYR A 64 -7.06 -6.73 11.13
N LEU A 65 -7.84 -6.56 12.21
CA LEU A 65 -7.48 -7.02 13.54
C LEU A 65 -7.48 -8.55 13.62
N GLY A 66 -8.45 -9.23 13.01
CA GLY A 66 -8.51 -10.70 12.95
C GLY A 66 -7.27 -11.31 12.31
N LEU A 67 -6.76 -10.71 11.22
CA LEU A 67 -5.51 -11.17 10.62
C LEU A 67 -4.31 -11.07 11.58
N LEU A 68 -4.25 -10.00 12.37
CA LEU A 68 -3.19 -9.80 13.37
C LEU A 68 -3.35 -10.74 14.57
N GLU A 69 -4.58 -11.01 14.99
CA GLU A 69 -4.90 -11.92 16.08
C GLU A 69 -4.56 -13.37 15.73
N ASP A 70 -4.91 -13.81 14.52
CA ASP A 70 -4.58 -15.14 14.01
C ASP A 70 -3.08 -15.35 13.83
N ASN A 71 -2.32 -14.26 13.63
CA ASN A 71 -0.90 -14.31 13.31
C ASN A 71 -0.08 -13.35 14.20
N PRO A 72 0.10 -13.63 15.50
CA PRO A 72 0.82 -12.76 16.42
C PRO A 72 2.28 -12.53 16.01
N GLU A 73 2.88 -13.48 15.30
CA GLU A 73 4.23 -13.33 14.75
C GLU A 73 4.32 -12.30 13.63
N LEU A 74 3.23 -12.06 12.88
CA LEU A 74 3.18 -10.97 11.89
C LEU A 74 3.17 -9.61 12.57
N TYR A 75 2.39 -9.46 13.65
CA TYR A 75 2.41 -8.23 14.44
C TYR A 75 3.82 -7.96 15.01
N ARG A 76 4.48 -8.99 15.57
CA ARG A 76 5.86 -8.87 16.06
C ARG A 76 6.83 -8.50 14.94
N PHE A 77 6.71 -9.14 13.79
CA PHE A 77 7.54 -8.87 12.62
C PHE A 77 7.42 -7.41 12.16
N VAL A 78 6.19 -6.89 12.04
CA VAL A 78 5.92 -5.51 11.65
C VAL A 78 6.43 -4.52 12.71
N ALA A 79 6.15 -4.78 14.00
CA ALA A 79 6.55 -3.91 15.10
C ALA A 79 8.08 -3.83 15.29
N GLN A 80 8.79 -4.93 15.06
CA GLN A 80 10.25 -5.03 15.25
C GLN A 80 11.05 -4.59 14.01
N HIS A 81 10.42 -4.45 12.85
CA HIS A 81 11.08 -4.07 11.60
C HIS A 81 10.45 -2.83 10.92
N PRO A 82 10.45 -1.65 11.58
CA PRO A 82 9.98 -0.40 10.99
C PRO A 82 10.83 0.09 9.80
N LEU A 83 11.96 -0.56 9.50
CA LEU A 83 12.87 -0.19 8.41
C LEU A 83 12.28 -0.38 7.01
N VAL A 84 11.18 -1.14 6.85
CA VAL A 84 10.42 -1.20 5.58
C VAL A 84 9.67 0.13 5.32
N ALA A 85 9.55 1.01 6.31
CA ALA A 85 8.88 2.30 6.17
C ALA A 85 9.79 3.48 5.74
N ARG A 86 11.11 3.29 5.60
CA ARG A 86 12.06 4.40 5.39
C ARG A 86 12.83 4.40 4.06
N GLU A 87 12.66 3.39 3.21
CA GLU A 87 13.23 3.39 1.85
C GLU A 87 12.23 3.95 0.83
N PRO A 88 12.56 4.99 0.04
CA PRO A 88 11.63 5.65 -0.88
C PRO A 88 11.40 4.91 -2.21
N ALA A 89 11.60 3.59 -2.29
CA ALA A 89 11.47 2.87 -3.56
C ALA A 89 11.02 1.41 -3.41
N GLY A 90 9.75 1.16 -3.75
CA GLY A 90 9.34 -0.09 -4.40
C GLY A 90 8.76 -1.21 -3.54
N ALA A 91 8.66 -1.05 -2.22
CA ALA A 91 7.97 -2.00 -1.36
C ALA A 91 6.80 -1.32 -0.67
N ALA A 92 5.58 -1.84 -0.85
CA ALA A 92 4.42 -1.37 -0.10
C ALA A 92 4.71 -1.52 1.40
N SER A 93 5.10 -0.41 2.02
CA SER A 93 5.23 -0.30 3.47
C SER A 93 3.84 -0.45 4.09
N VAL A 94 3.77 -0.81 5.37
CA VAL A 94 2.51 -0.74 6.14
C VAL A 94 1.89 0.67 6.06
N VAL A 95 2.73 1.70 5.90
CA VAL A 95 2.29 3.09 5.65
C VAL A 95 1.62 3.22 4.28
N ASP A 96 2.20 2.65 3.22
CA ASP A 96 1.58 2.64 1.88
C ASP A 96 0.29 1.81 1.88
N PHE A 97 0.27 0.71 2.63
CA PHE A 97 -0.93 -0.10 2.81
C PHE A 97 -2.07 0.69 3.46
N SER A 98 -1.80 1.44 4.53
CA SER A 98 -2.83 2.28 5.16
C SER A 98 -3.40 3.34 4.20
N ALA A 99 -2.57 3.88 3.31
CA ALA A 99 -3.00 4.81 2.28
C ALA A 99 -3.86 4.13 1.20
N VAL A 100 -3.48 2.93 0.74
CA VAL A 100 -4.27 2.14 -0.21
C VAL A 100 -5.63 1.77 0.38
N VAL A 101 -5.66 1.32 1.64
CA VAL A 101 -6.92 1.00 2.33
C VAL A 101 -7.77 2.26 2.51
N ALA A 102 -7.18 3.37 2.94
CA ALA A 102 -7.89 4.63 3.09
C ALA A 102 -8.50 5.10 1.76
N GLU A 103 -7.78 4.97 0.65
CA GLU A 103 -8.28 5.31 -0.69
C GLU A 103 -9.46 4.40 -1.08
N LEU A 104 -9.33 3.08 -0.91
CA LEU A 104 -10.38 2.11 -1.21
C LEU A 104 -11.66 2.38 -0.40
N LEU A 105 -11.51 2.57 0.91
CA LEU A 105 -12.63 2.89 1.80
C LEU A 105 -13.25 4.24 1.42
N THR A 106 -12.44 5.26 1.13
CA THR A 106 -12.92 6.59 0.73
C THR A 106 -13.71 6.52 -0.58
N GLN A 107 -13.24 5.76 -1.56
CA GLN A 107 -13.90 5.59 -2.85
C GLN A 107 -15.22 4.83 -2.71
N HIS A 108 -15.23 3.75 -1.93
CA HIS A 108 -16.41 2.92 -1.74
C HIS A 108 -17.47 3.65 -0.89
N LEU A 109 -17.11 4.14 0.29
CA LEU A 109 -18.01 4.93 1.15
C LEU A 109 -18.52 6.19 0.45
N GLY A 110 -17.66 6.85 -0.33
CA GLY A 110 -18.03 8.03 -1.10
C GLY A 110 -19.11 7.72 -2.14
N THR A 111 -19.13 6.51 -2.70
CA THR A 111 -20.16 6.08 -3.64
C THR A 111 -21.48 5.83 -2.93
N GLN A 112 -21.48 5.00 -1.89
CA GLN A 112 -22.70 4.70 -1.12
C GLN A 112 -23.35 5.97 -0.52
N LEU A 113 -22.54 6.90 0.00
CA LEU A 113 -23.08 8.14 0.57
C LEU A 113 -23.73 9.04 -0.49
N ARG A 114 -23.16 9.11 -1.70
CA ARG A 114 -23.77 9.88 -2.80
C ARG A 114 -25.15 9.33 -3.17
N ASP A 115 -25.32 8.01 -3.15
CA ASP A 115 -26.60 7.36 -3.46
C ASP A 115 -27.69 7.70 -2.42
N THR A 116 -27.31 8.00 -1.18
CA THR A 116 -28.23 8.51 -0.15
C THR A 116 -28.57 10.01 -0.28
N GLY A 117 -28.05 10.69 -1.32
CA GLY A 117 -28.22 12.13 -1.51
C GLY A 117 -27.31 12.99 -0.62
N TRP A 118 -26.30 12.38 0.02
CA TRP A 118 -25.34 13.12 0.84
C TRP A 118 -24.44 13.99 -0.04
N THR A 119 -24.49 15.30 0.19
CA THR A 119 -23.55 16.26 -0.41
C THR A 119 -22.51 16.66 0.62
N ARG A 120 -21.24 16.75 0.19
CA ARG A 120 -20.11 17.02 1.08
C ARG A 120 -20.31 18.37 1.82
N PRO A 121 -20.35 18.41 3.17
CA PRO A 121 -20.62 19.65 3.89
C PRO A 121 -19.39 20.55 4.09
N TRP A 122 -18.18 20.09 3.74
CA TRP A 122 -16.96 20.90 3.79
C TRP A 122 -16.14 20.83 2.50
N PRO A 123 -15.44 21.92 2.12
CA PRO A 123 -14.51 21.90 1.00
C PRO A 123 -13.25 21.09 1.36
N THR A 124 -12.83 20.16 0.49
CA THR A 124 -11.53 19.48 0.64
C THR A 124 -10.41 20.49 0.46
N ARG A 125 -9.50 20.63 1.44
CA ARG A 125 -8.22 21.31 1.21
C ARG A 125 -7.54 20.61 0.02
N GLY A 126 -7.31 21.39 -1.02
CA GLY A 126 -7.08 20.90 -2.37
C GLY A 126 -6.08 19.74 -2.45
N ALA A 127 -6.47 18.71 -3.18
CA ALA A 127 -5.54 17.83 -3.85
C ALA A 127 -4.48 18.72 -4.51
N ARG A 128 -3.27 18.70 -3.96
CA ARG A 128 -2.12 19.36 -4.56
C ARG A 128 -1.91 18.63 -5.88
N ARG A 129 -2.51 19.13 -6.97
CA ARG A 129 -2.13 18.76 -8.33
C ARG A 129 -0.65 19.06 -8.41
N SER A 130 0.19 18.04 -8.31
CA SER A 130 1.55 18.12 -8.79
C SER A 130 1.45 18.27 -10.30
N SER A 131 1.24 19.49 -10.77
CA SER A 131 1.54 19.85 -12.14
C SER A 131 3.05 19.67 -12.29
N VAL A 132 3.48 18.50 -12.76
CA VAL A 132 4.73 18.40 -13.51
C VAL A 132 4.53 19.32 -14.71
N SER A 133 5.06 20.53 -14.57
CA SER A 133 5.26 21.47 -15.66
C SER A 133 6.26 20.82 -16.61
N SER A 134 5.77 20.02 -17.57
CA SER A 134 6.55 19.69 -18.76
C SER A 134 6.70 20.98 -19.56
N ALA A 135 7.81 21.67 -19.34
CA ALA A 135 8.24 22.78 -20.16
C ALA A 135 8.28 22.31 -21.62
N ARG A 136 7.36 22.82 -22.43
CA ARG A 136 7.50 22.81 -23.89
C ARG A 136 8.64 23.76 -24.25
N PRO A 137 9.69 23.35 -24.96
CA PRO A 137 10.65 24.30 -25.49
C PRO A 137 9.95 25.17 -26.53
N ALA A 138 10.13 26.49 -26.39
CA ALA A 138 9.65 27.48 -27.33
C ALA A 138 10.24 27.23 -28.72
N CYS A 139 9.39 27.05 -29.72
CA CYS A 139 9.79 27.18 -31.11
C CYS A 139 10.22 28.65 -31.34
N GLY A 140 11.52 28.86 -31.46
CA GLY A 140 12.09 30.14 -31.86
C GLY A 140 11.66 30.48 -33.29
N GLY A 141 10.80 31.47 -33.43
CA GLY A 141 10.58 32.17 -34.69
C GLY A 141 11.74 33.13 -34.92
N SER A 142 12.74 32.70 -35.68
CA SER A 142 13.78 33.60 -36.18
C SER A 142 13.38 34.07 -37.57
N SER A 143 13.00 35.35 -37.61
CA SER A 143 12.83 36.16 -38.80
C SER A 143 14.16 36.22 -39.58
N ILE A 144 14.14 35.82 -40.86
CA ILE A 144 15.24 36.11 -41.80
C ILE A 144 14.59 36.64 -43.08
N ALA A 145 14.74 37.95 -43.26
CA ALA A 145 14.57 38.64 -44.52
C ALA A 145 15.65 38.19 -45.51
N THR A 146 15.31 37.96 -46.78
CA THR A 146 16.19 38.18 -47.94
C THR A 146 15.38 38.11 -49.24
N ARG A 147 15.44 39.25 -49.96
CA ARG A 147 15.28 39.50 -51.40
C ARG A 147 13.89 39.67 -52.03
#